data_AF-A0A2N9EMT3-F1
#
_entry.id   AF-A0A2N9EMT3-F1
#
_cell.length_a   1.000
_cell.length_b   1.000
_cell.length_c   1.000
_cell.angle_alpha   90.00
_cell.angle_beta   90.00
_cell.angle_gamma   90.00
#
_symmetry.space_group_name_H-M   'P 1'
#
loop_
_entity.id
_entity.type
_entity.pdbx_description
1 polymer ?
#
loop_
_entity_poly.entity_id
_entity_poly.type
_entity_poly.pdbx_seq_one_letter_code
_entity_poly.pdbx_strand_id
1 'polypeptide(L)'
;MAKFNKILFMVALILASGVMASFAQEMEESISPSTLIDDTAFPPEGAMPPETEHTKYLDECARKVEAECGKEIFLGMFESLPITQKCCLQLVKMGKTCHDDLVEAIISLPEYSPKASVALSNSVQIWNKCVLVMEQISPTLSPSS
;
A
#
# COMPACT_ATOMS: atom_id res chain seq x y z
N MET A 1 -7.35 34.61 -10.07
CA MET A 1 -7.13 35.42 -8.85
C MET A 1 -7.45 34.70 -7.53
N ALA A 2 -7.91 33.44 -7.53
CA ALA A 2 -8.15 32.69 -6.27
C ALA A 2 -6.94 31.90 -5.73
N LYS A 3 -5.96 31.57 -6.57
CA LYS A 3 -4.79 30.76 -6.18
C LYS A 3 -3.73 31.55 -5.41
N PHE A 4 -3.56 32.84 -5.75
CA PHE A 4 -2.58 33.72 -5.10
C PHE A 4 -3.03 34.12 -3.68
N ASN A 5 -4.34 34.29 -3.46
CA ASN A 5 -4.90 34.57 -2.14
C ASN A 5 -4.69 33.40 -1.18
N LYS A 6 -4.85 32.15 -1.66
CA LYS A 6 -4.60 30.94 -0.86
C LYS A 6 -3.13 30.78 -0.45
N ILE A 7 -2.20 31.14 -1.33
CA ILE A 7 -0.76 31.11 -1.04
C ILE A 7 -0.42 32.17 0.02
N LEU A 8 -0.97 33.38 -0.11
CA LEU A 8 -0.78 34.46 0.87
C LEU A 8 -1.29 34.07 2.27
N PHE A 9 -2.45 33.40 2.34
CA PHE A 9 -3.00 32.87 3.60
C PHE A 9 -2.11 31.80 4.26
N MET A 10 -1.53 30.89 3.47
CA MET A 10 -0.64 29.84 4.01
C MET A 10 0.67 30.42 4.54
N VAL A 11 1.24 31.43 3.87
CA VAL A 11 2.47 32.10 4.32
C VAL A 11 2.23 32.91 5.62
N ALA A 12 1.06 33.54 5.76
CA ALA A 12 0.70 34.27 6.97
C ALA A 12 0.55 33.38 8.22
N LEU A 13 0.06 32.14 8.05
CA LEU A 13 -0.07 31.18 9.17
C LEU A 13 1.29 30.68 9.68
N ILE A 14 2.26 30.50 8.79
CA ILE A 14 3.60 30.02 9.16
C ILE A 14 4.36 31.09 9.96
N LEU A 15 4.22 32.37 9.61
CA LEU A 15 4.88 33.47 10.32
C LEU A 15 4.27 33.79 11.70
N ALA A 16 3.03 33.37 11.95
CA ALA A 16 2.34 33.57 13.23
C ALA A 16 2.65 32.48 14.28
N SER A 17 3.29 31.36 13.88
CA SER A 17 3.63 30.24 14.79
C SER A 17 5.09 30.25 15.24
N GLY A 18 5.58 31.43 15.63
CA GLY A 18 6.85 31.57 16.34
C GLY A 18 6.80 30.87 17.70
N VAL A 19 7.07 29.57 17.74
CA VAL A 19 7.27 28.83 18.99
C VAL A 19 8.71 29.05 19.42
N MET A 20 8.92 30.07 20.26
CA MET A 20 10.09 30.12 21.13
C MET A 20 9.74 29.32 22.39
N ALA A 21 10.20 28.06 22.45
CA ALA A 21 10.20 27.29 23.69
C ALA A 21 11.65 26.84 23.96
N SER A 22 12.44 27.77 24.51
CA SER A 22 13.55 27.41 25.39
C SER A 22 12.96 27.11 26.75
N PHE A 23 12.88 25.83 27.11
CA PHE A 23 12.84 25.40 28.50
C PHE A 23 13.83 24.26 28.63
N ALA A 24 15.06 24.62 29.02
CA ALA A 24 15.95 23.71 29.71
C ALA A 24 15.30 23.36 31.05
N GLN A 25 14.83 22.12 31.19
CA GLN A 25 14.69 21.49 32.49
C GLN A 25 15.20 20.06 32.35
N GLU A 26 16.43 19.90 32.82
CA GLU A 26 16.96 18.62 33.25
C GLU A 26 16.07 18.10 34.38
N MET A 27 15.51 16.93 34.17
CA MET A 27 14.99 16.08 35.23
C MET A 27 15.85 14.81 35.16
N GLU A 28 16.95 14.84 35.91
CA GLU A 28 17.52 13.61 36.42
C GLU A 28 16.54 13.08 37.47
N GLU A 29 15.83 12.01 37.14
CA GLU A 29 15.30 11.13 38.18
C GLU A 29 15.74 9.71 37.86
N SER A 30 16.62 9.24 38.74
CA SER A 30 17.22 7.94 38.79
C SER A 30 16.15 6.87 38.98
N ILE A 31 15.89 6.08 37.95
CA ILE A 31 15.19 4.80 38.10
C ILE A 31 16.23 3.68 37.99
N SER A 32 16.39 3.03 39.14
CA SER A 32 17.19 1.85 39.44
C SER A 32 17.21 0.79 38.32
N PRO A 33 18.34 0.10 38.09
CA PRO A 33 18.47 -0.92 37.03
C PRO A 33 17.46 -2.04 37.19
N SER A 34 16.42 -2.02 36.34
CA SER A 34 15.48 -3.13 36.24
C SER A 34 16.08 -4.22 35.37
N THR A 35 16.22 -5.39 36.00
CA THR A 35 16.05 -6.74 35.44
C THR A 35 16.91 -7.10 34.23
N LEU A 36 17.82 -8.05 34.46
CA LEU A 36 18.42 -8.94 33.46
C LEU A 36 17.38 -9.33 32.40
N ILE A 37 17.48 -8.73 31.21
CA ILE A 37 16.87 -9.28 30.01
C ILE A 37 17.80 -10.42 29.61
N ASP A 38 17.25 -11.64 29.67
CA ASP A 38 17.88 -12.83 29.13
C ASP A 38 17.99 -12.66 27.61
N ASP A 39 19.22 -12.39 27.14
CA ASP A 39 19.60 -12.09 25.76
C ASP A 39 19.56 -13.33 24.82
N THR A 40 18.77 -14.36 25.12
CA THR A 40 18.93 -15.69 24.50
C THR A 40 17.78 -16.20 23.64
N ALA A 41 16.89 -15.33 23.15
CA ALA A 41 15.87 -15.73 22.18
C ALA A 41 15.87 -14.90 20.90
N PHE A 42 17.05 -14.71 20.29
CA PHE A 42 17.07 -14.42 18.86
C PHE A 42 16.59 -15.67 18.12
N PRO A 43 15.51 -15.61 17.31
CA PRO A 43 15.14 -16.70 16.43
C PRO A 43 16.34 -17.04 15.54
N PRO A 44 16.60 -18.33 15.24
CA PRO A 44 17.71 -18.68 14.37
C PRO A 44 17.60 -17.92 13.06
N GLU A 45 18.69 -17.27 12.66
CA GLU A 45 18.81 -16.58 11.37
C GLU A 45 18.35 -17.52 10.25
N GLY A 46 17.24 -17.16 9.60
CA GLY A 46 16.62 -17.95 8.53
C GLY A 46 15.31 -18.68 8.90
N ALA A 47 14.86 -18.64 10.15
CA ALA A 47 13.50 -19.09 10.47
C ALA A 47 12.47 -18.10 9.94
N MET A 48 11.71 -18.52 8.92
CA MET A 48 10.57 -17.75 8.43
C MET A 48 9.52 -17.64 9.56
N PRO A 49 8.89 -16.47 9.75
CA PRO A 49 7.83 -16.32 10.75
C PRO A 49 6.74 -17.37 10.56
N PRO A 50 6.06 -17.81 11.63
CA PRO A 50 4.95 -18.72 11.50
C PRO A 50 3.88 -18.11 10.59
N GLU A 51 3.37 -18.91 9.65
CA GLU A 51 2.26 -18.49 8.82
C GLU A 51 1.03 -18.20 9.70
N THR A 52 0.45 -17.03 9.50
CA THR A 52 -0.82 -16.62 10.10
C THR A 52 -1.98 -16.96 9.16
N GLU A 53 -3.19 -17.07 9.69
CA GLU A 53 -4.39 -17.23 8.85
C GLU A 53 -4.55 -16.08 7.85
N HIS A 54 -4.12 -14.87 8.23
CA HIS A 54 -4.11 -13.72 7.33
C HIS A 54 -3.10 -13.89 6.18
N THR A 55 -1.87 -14.34 6.46
CA THR A 55 -0.88 -14.57 5.39
C THR A 55 -1.29 -15.70 4.45
N LYS A 56 -1.97 -16.75 4.96
CA LYS A 56 -2.54 -17.80 4.10
C LYS A 56 -3.64 -17.26 3.19
N TYR A 57 -4.55 -16.45 3.72
CA TYR A 57 -5.60 -15.81 2.93
C TYR A 57 -5.01 -14.94 1.80
N LEU A 58 -3.99 -14.13 2.10
CA LEU A 58 -3.32 -13.32 1.09
C LEU A 58 -2.62 -14.18 0.02
N ASP A 59 -1.99 -15.30 0.41
CA ASP A 59 -1.42 -16.25 -0.56
C ASP A 59 -2.50 -16.86 -1.46
N GLU A 60 -3.63 -17.28 -0.90
CA GLU A 60 -4.77 -17.78 -1.68
C GLU A 60 -5.31 -16.73 -2.67
N CYS A 61 -5.36 -15.46 -2.28
CA CYS A 61 -5.69 -14.37 -3.18
C CYS A 61 -4.67 -14.25 -4.31
N ALA A 62 -3.37 -14.17 -3.98
CA ALA A 62 -2.30 -14.00 -4.96
C ALA A 62 -2.26 -15.14 -5.98
N ARG A 63 -2.54 -16.38 -5.56
CA ARG A 63 -2.58 -17.57 -6.42
C ARG A 63 -3.70 -17.57 -7.47
N LYS A 64 -4.68 -16.67 -7.38
CA LYS A 64 -5.74 -16.51 -8.40
C LYS A 64 -5.25 -15.79 -9.65
N VAL A 65 -4.07 -15.19 -9.60
CA VAL A 65 -3.45 -14.44 -10.69
C VAL A 65 -2.14 -15.10 -11.07
N GLU A 66 -1.85 -15.20 -12.37
CA GLU A 66 -0.55 -15.71 -12.83
C GLU A 66 0.59 -14.77 -12.43
N ALA A 67 1.78 -15.33 -12.18
CA ALA A 67 2.94 -14.55 -11.74
C ALA A 67 3.27 -13.37 -12.67
N GLU A 68 3.14 -13.54 -13.99
CA GLU A 68 3.32 -12.45 -14.95
C GLU A 68 2.32 -11.31 -14.74
N CYS A 69 1.05 -11.65 -14.49
CA CYS A 69 0.02 -10.66 -14.24
C CYS A 69 0.16 -10.01 -12.86
N GLY A 70 0.58 -10.74 -11.84
CA GLY A 70 0.95 -10.18 -10.54
C GLY A 70 2.05 -9.14 -10.66
N LYS A 71 3.08 -9.42 -11.47
CA LYS A 71 4.17 -8.47 -11.77
C LYS A 71 3.66 -7.23 -12.51
N GLU A 72 2.82 -7.38 -13.53
CA GLU A 72 2.23 -6.24 -14.23
C GLU A 72 1.42 -5.36 -13.27
N ILE A 73 0.57 -5.94 -12.43
CA ILE A 73 -0.24 -5.21 -11.45
C ILE A 73 0.65 -4.45 -10.48
N PHE A 74 1.69 -5.11 -9.93
CA PHE A 74 2.64 -4.49 -9.03
C PHE A 74 3.37 -3.30 -9.68
N LEU A 75 3.91 -3.47 -10.89
CA LEU A 75 4.58 -2.37 -11.60
C LEU A 75 3.57 -1.27 -11.98
N GLY A 76 2.33 -1.63 -12.31
CA GLY A 76 1.26 -0.66 -12.53
C GLY A 76 1.00 0.21 -11.29
N MET A 77 1.02 -0.40 -10.10
CA MET A 77 0.87 0.33 -8.83
C MET A 77 2.01 1.33 -8.62
N PHE A 78 3.27 0.89 -8.72
CA PHE A 78 4.42 1.69 -8.28
C PHE A 78 5.09 2.53 -9.38
N GLU A 79 4.89 2.17 -10.64
CA GLU A 79 5.55 2.78 -11.80
C GLU A 79 4.55 3.29 -12.85
N SER A 80 3.24 3.15 -12.60
CA SER A 80 2.17 3.56 -13.52
C SER A 80 2.26 2.90 -14.90
N LEU A 81 2.82 1.69 -14.96
CA LEU A 81 2.90 0.91 -16.20
C LEU A 81 1.54 0.37 -16.63
N PRO A 82 1.30 0.22 -17.95
CA PRO A 82 0.05 -0.31 -18.46
C PRO A 82 -0.13 -1.79 -18.13
N ILE A 83 -1.36 -2.18 -17.79
CA ILE A 83 -1.79 -3.57 -17.59
C ILE A 83 -2.39 -4.11 -18.90
N THR A 84 -2.05 -5.35 -19.26
CA THR A 84 -2.62 -6.03 -20.42
C THR A 84 -4.08 -6.44 -20.21
N GLN A 85 -4.83 -6.65 -21.30
CA GLN A 85 -6.21 -7.14 -21.23
C GLN A 85 -6.31 -8.50 -20.51
N LYS A 86 -5.37 -9.42 -20.77
CA LYS A 86 -5.27 -10.72 -20.09
C LYS A 86 -5.18 -10.53 -18.57
N CYS A 87 -4.29 -9.65 -18.11
CA CYS A 87 -4.10 -9.44 -16.68
C CYS A 87 -5.25 -8.67 -16.04
N CYS A 88 -5.92 -7.78 -16.78
CA CYS A 88 -7.17 -7.18 -16.31
C CYS A 88 -8.27 -8.23 -16.06
N LEU A 89 -8.42 -9.22 -16.94
CA LEU A 89 -9.40 -10.29 -16.76
C LEU A 89 -9.09 -11.13 -15.51
N GLN A 90 -7.82 -11.46 -15.28
CA GLN A 90 -7.41 -12.21 -14.08
C GLN A 90 -7.61 -11.39 -12.80
N LEU A 91 -7.27 -10.10 -12.82
CA LEU A 91 -7.49 -9.20 -11.70
C LEU A 91 -8.98 -9.13 -11.32
N VAL A 92 -9.86 -8.89 -12.29
CA VAL A 92 -11.31 -8.82 -12.01
C VAL A 92 -11.85 -10.16 -11.53
N LYS A 93 -11.38 -11.28 -12.11
CA LYS A 93 -11.76 -12.63 -11.68
C LYS A 93 -11.26 -12.99 -10.28
N MET A 94 -10.07 -12.51 -9.88
CA MET A 94 -9.55 -12.65 -8.51
C MET A 94 -10.50 -12.00 -7.50
N GLY A 95 -11.08 -10.86 -7.87
CA GLY A 95 -12.08 -10.14 -7.10
C GLY A 95 -11.51 -8.94 -6.35
N LYS A 96 -12.37 -7.94 -6.10
CA LYS A 96 -11.96 -6.64 -5.57
C LYS A 96 -11.37 -6.76 -4.16
N THR A 97 -11.99 -7.55 -3.30
CA THR A 97 -11.53 -7.74 -1.92
C THR A 97 -10.11 -8.28 -1.88
N CYS A 98 -9.82 -9.36 -2.62
CA CYS A 98 -8.46 -9.88 -2.73
C CYS A 98 -7.47 -8.83 -3.26
N HIS A 99 -7.86 -8.04 -4.26
CA HIS A 99 -7.00 -6.97 -4.79
C HIS A 99 -6.71 -5.90 -3.73
N ASP A 100 -7.75 -5.37 -3.08
CA ASP A 100 -7.61 -4.32 -2.07
C ASP A 100 -6.76 -4.80 -0.88
N ASP A 101 -6.99 -6.03 -0.39
CA ASP A 101 -6.26 -6.59 0.76
C ASP A 101 -4.78 -6.86 0.43
N LEU A 102 -4.49 -7.36 -0.79
CA LEU A 102 -3.11 -7.50 -1.28
C LEU A 102 -2.42 -6.14 -1.40
N VAL A 103 -3.11 -5.12 -1.92
CA VAL A 103 -2.58 -3.75 -2.02
C VAL A 103 -2.25 -3.22 -0.63
N GLU A 104 -3.18 -3.33 0.33
CA GLU A 104 -3.00 -2.87 1.71
C GLU A 104 -1.81 -3.57 2.37
N ALA A 105 -1.70 -4.89 2.22
CA ALA A 105 -0.59 -5.66 2.75
C ALA A 105 0.75 -5.18 2.16
N ILE A 106 0.82 -4.98 0.83
CA ILE A 106 2.04 -4.55 0.15
C ILE A 106 2.44 -3.13 0.57
N ILE A 107 1.53 -2.16 0.56
CA ILE A 107 1.86 -0.75 0.88
C ILE A 107 2.19 -0.54 2.36
N SER A 108 1.81 -1.48 3.22
CA SER A 108 2.17 -1.49 4.65
C SER A 108 3.59 -2.01 4.90
N LEU A 109 4.22 -2.65 3.91
CA LEU A 109 5.61 -3.08 4.04
C LEU A 109 6.54 -1.86 4.09
N PRO A 110 7.54 -1.82 4.99
CA PRO A 110 8.45 -0.69 5.12
C PRO A 110 9.11 -0.29 3.79
N GLU A 111 9.48 -1.26 2.96
CA GLU A 111 10.09 -1.05 1.64
C GLU A 111 9.19 -0.23 0.68
N TYR A 112 7.87 -0.42 0.74
CA TYR A 112 6.91 0.17 -0.19
C TYR A 112 6.13 1.36 0.39
N SER A 113 6.13 1.50 1.72
CA SER A 113 5.47 2.59 2.44
C SER A 113 5.81 4.01 1.93
N PRO A 114 7.04 4.34 1.45
CA PRO A 114 7.33 5.68 0.93
C PRO A 114 6.53 6.04 -0.32
N LYS A 115 6.02 5.05 -1.06
CA LYS A 115 5.18 5.22 -2.26
C LYS A 115 3.73 4.80 -2.06
N ALA A 116 3.31 4.49 -0.83
CA ALA A 116 1.99 3.93 -0.52
C ALA A 116 0.83 4.74 -1.12
N SER A 117 0.84 6.07 -0.99
CA SER A 117 -0.22 6.94 -1.52
C SER A 117 -0.35 6.85 -3.05
N VAL A 118 0.78 6.82 -3.76
CA VAL A 118 0.79 6.68 -5.23
C VAL A 118 0.34 5.28 -5.63
N ALA A 119 0.87 4.25 -4.97
CA ALA A 119 0.53 2.85 -5.23
C ALA A 119 -0.96 2.57 -5.01
N LEU A 120 -1.53 3.09 -3.92
CA LEU A 120 -2.95 2.98 -3.61
C LEU A 120 -3.80 3.68 -4.68
N SER A 121 -3.48 4.94 -5.03
CA SER A 121 -4.18 5.67 -6.08
C SER A 121 -4.15 4.95 -7.44
N ASN A 122 -2.98 4.43 -7.82
CA ASN A 122 -2.81 3.68 -9.06
C ASN A 122 -3.56 2.34 -9.02
N SER A 123 -3.58 1.63 -7.88
CA SER A 123 -4.31 0.37 -7.72
C SER A 123 -5.82 0.53 -7.96
N VAL A 124 -6.40 1.65 -7.52
CA VAL A 124 -7.82 1.98 -7.74
C VAL A 124 -8.08 2.28 -9.22
N GLN A 125 -7.19 3.04 -9.87
CA GLN A 125 -7.29 3.33 -11.30
C GLN A 125 -7.19 2.06 -12.15
N ILE A 126 -6.26 1.17 -11.80
CA ILE A 126 -6.09 -0.14 -12.45
C ILE A 126 -7.37 -0.96 -12.34
N TRP A 127 -7.93 -1.09 -11.13
CA TRP A 127 -9.17 -1.83 -10.91
C TRP A 127 -10.31 -1.31 -11.80
N ASN A 128 -10.56 0.01 -11.77
CA ASN A 128 -11.62 0.64 -12.54
C ASN A 128 -11.43 0.43 -14.05
N LYS A 129 -10.20 0.56 -14.55
CA LYS A 129 -9.89 0.28 -15.96
C LYS A 129 -10.17 -1.17 -16.32
N CYS A 130 -9.79 -2.11 -15.46
CA CYS A 130 -9.96 -3.53 -15.74
C CYS A 130 -11.42 -3.99 -15.69
N VAL A 131 -12.26 -3.39 -14.83
CA VAL A 131 -13.72 -3.60 -14.85
C VAL A 131 -14.31 -3.22 -16.21
N LEU A 132 -13.94 -2.05 -16.76
CA LEU A 132 -14.41 -1.61 -18.07
C LEU A 132 -13.96 -2.56 -19.20
N VAL A 133 -12.76 -3.12 -19.11
CA VAL A 133 -12.27 -4.14 -20.06
C VAL A 133 -13.15 -5.39 -20.02
N MET A 134 -13.56 -5.84 -18.84
CA MET A 134 -14.45 -7.00 -18.65
C MET A 134 -15.85 -6.75 -19.25
N GLU A 135 -16.38 -5.55 -19.07
CA GLU A 135 -17.66 -5.11 -19.64
C GLU A 135 -17.63 -5.03 -21.16
N GLN A 136 -16.51 -4.62 -21.78
CA GLN A 136 -16.37 -4.53 -23.25
C GLN A 136 -16.31 -5.90 -23.94
N ILE A 137 -15.88 -6.95 -23.24
CA ILE A 137 -15.77 -8.30 -23.79
C ILE A 137 -17.13 -9.03 -23.73
N SER A 138 -17.97 -8.67 -22.77
CA SER A 138 -19.31 -9.24 -22.58
C SER A 138 -20.24 -9.09 -23.81
N PRO A 139 -20.33 -7.94 -24.50
CA PRO A 139 -21.15 -7.82 -25.72
C PRO A 139 -20.54 -8.50 -26.96
N THR A 140 -19.23 -8.76 -27.00
CA THR A 140 -18.57 -9.41 -28.15
C THR A 140 -18.73 -10.93 -28.14
N LEU A 141 -19.11 -11.53 -27.01
CA LEU A 141 -19.29 -12.99 -26.87
C LEU A 141 -20.70 -13.49 -27.20
N SER A 142 -21.63 -12.62 -27.64
CA SER A 142 -22.92 -13.07 -28.17
C SER A 142 -22.71 -13.60 -29.61
N PRO A 143 -22.88 -14.92 -29.87
CA PRO A 143 -22.90 -15.41 -31.24
C PRO A 143 -24.18 -14.90 -31.91
N SER A 144 -24.02 -14.20 -33.03
CA SER A 144 -25.09 -13.99 -34.00
C SER A 144 -25.70 -15.36 -34.33
N SER A 145 -26.90 -15.64 -33.82
CA SER A 145 -27.72 -16.78 -34.23
C SER A 145 -28.98 -16.25 -34.91
#